data_AF-A0A8B8NCY3-F1
#
_entry.id   AF-A0A8B8NCY3-F1
#
_cell.length_a   1.000
_cell.length_b   1.000
_cell.length_c   1.000
_cell.angle_alpha   90.00
_cell.angle_beta   90.00
_cell.angle_gamma   90.00
#
_symmetry.space_group_name_H-M   'P 1'
#
loop_
_entity.id
_entity.type
_entity.pdbx_description
1 polymer ?
#
loop_
_entity_poly.entity_id
_entity_poly.type
_entity_poly.pdbx_seq_one_letter_code
_entity_poly.pdbx_strand_id
1 'polypeptide(L)'
;MMMANYGYDVWLMSMRGTDWSLRHDKYTYKDAKFWNYCLDDFAQLDVPAVIDFIREKTGAEKVGYIGHSQATFAIFGALSLKPEYASIVEPIIAVAPVSYMDNIDSIAKALFIATLTATDKDTHGPFPRLAKRMRTMLTDTCAAVNRKVNDKSKQGCDFIDMIGGKGNRWPKGFYAHIPFFTSLKVLRHFGQLIQNKRYMMYDYGSEGNVKIYGTIHAPSYPVGRIRSKSLCLIWTKSDSISHPKDVERFKLGLKVRLFRDIFIDKEFNHFDMITDKSAGELVFKPILEIFEHFEHQNGICAASNAVSHGSHGSNLGQGHHGHHGHHGHHGAIISHESDLNTDLIQSDK
;
A
#
# COMPACT_ATOMS: atom_id res chain seq x y z
N MET A 1 -9.30 -6.94 9.94
CA MET A 1 -10.53 -7.24 10.71
C MET A 1 -11.36 -6.01 11.04
N MET A 2 -10.78 -4.83 11.30
CA MET A 2 -11.54 -3.62 11.62
C MET A 2 -12.64 -3.27 10.59
N MET A 3 -12.30 -3.06 9.31
CA MET A 3 -13.30 -2.74 8.27
C MET A 3 -14.41 -3.80 8.16
N ALA A 4 -14.05 -5.09 8.22
CA ALA A 4 -15.04 -6.17 8.17
C ALA A 4 -16.02 -6.15 9.36
N ASN A 5 -15.53 -5.79 10.57
CA ASN A 5 -16.40 -5.63 11.74
C ASN A 5 -17.38 -4.46 11.59
N TYR A 6 -17.05 -3.46 10.78
CA TYR A 6 -17.93 -2.35 10.40
C TYR A 6 -18.83 -2.68 9.19
N GLY A 7 -18.84 -3.93 8.72
CA GLY A 7 -19.78 -4.40 7.69
C GLY A 7 -19.31 -4.21 6.24
N TYR A 8 -18.07 -3.76 6.01
CA TYR A 8 -17.51 -3.68 4.65
C TYR A 8 -17.14 -5.06 4.10
N ASP A 9 -17.34 -5.27 2.80
CA ASP A 9 -16.83 -6.45 2.09
C ASP A 9 -15.33 -6.24 1.79
N VAL A 10 -14.45 -6.85 2.58
CA VAL A 10 -13.01 -6.56 2.53
C VAL A 10 -12.27 -7.52 1.61
N TRP A 11 -11.60 -6.97 0.62
CA TRP A 11 -10.73 -7.68 -0.32
C TRP A 11 -9.26 -7.33 -0.07
N LEU A 12 -8.41 -8.34 0.09
CA LEU A 12 -6.97 -8.15 0.27
C LEU A 12 -6.24 -8.42 -1.05
N MET A 13 -5.64 -7.37 -1.63
CA MET A 13 -4.90 -7.48 -2.89
C MET A 13 -3.46 -7.92 -2.64
N SER A 14 -3.01 -8.99 -3.32
CA SER A 14 -1.60 -9.41 -3.32
C SER A 14 -0.99 -9.21 -4.72
N MET A 15 0.06 -8.38 -4.80
CA MET A 15 0.69 -8.01 -6.07
C MET A 15 1.43 -9.18 -6.71
N ARG A 16 1.62 -9.16 -8.04
CA ARG A 16 2.37 -10.22 -8.72
C ARG A 16 3.74 -10.49 -8.09
N GLY A 17 4.06 -11.77 -7.95
CA GLY A 17 5.34 -12.25 -7.41
C GLY A 17 5.49 -12.26 -5.89
N THR A 18 4.48 -11.84 -5.13
CA THR A 18 4.35 -12.18 -3.70
C THR A 18 4.02 -13.66 -3.52
N ASP A 19 4.06 -14.17 -2.29
CA ASP A 19 3.83 -15.60 -2.00
C ASP A 19 2.46 -16.13 -2.48
N TRP A 20 1.46 -15.25 -2.58
CA TRP A 20 0.09 -15.59 -2.98
C TRP A 20 -0.17 -15.40 -4.48
N SER A 21 0.78 -14.79 -5.20
CA SER A 21 0.66 -14.42 -6.60
C SER A 21 1.82 -14.96 -7.44
N LEU A 22 2.16 -16.25 -7.22
CA LEU A 22 3.25 -16.99 -7.91
C LEU A 22 2.81 -17.83 -9.13
N ARG A 23 1.61 -17.57 -9.67
CA ARG A 23 1.06 -18.28 -10.84
C ARG A 23 1.08 -17.39 -12.08
N HIS A 24 1.30 -17.99 -13.24
CA HIS A 24 1.30 -17.33 -14.54
C HIS A 24 0.94 -18.35 -15.62
N ASP A 25 0.23 -17.92 -16.67
CA ASP A 25 -0.32 -18.84 -17.68
C ASP A 25 0.77 -19.56 -18.51
N LYS A 26 1.92 -18.91 -18.69
CA LYS A 26 3.02 -19.39 -19.55
C LYS A 26 4.31 -19.77 -18.83
N TYR A 27 4.50 -19.29 -17.60
CA TYR A 27 5.78 -19.34 -16.90
C TYR A 27 5.55 -19.78 -15.46
N THR A 28 6.57 -20.33 -14.83
CA THR A 28 6.56 -20.67 -13.41
C THR A 28 7.43 -19.69 -12.64
N TYR A 29 7.26 -19.58 -11.32
CA TYR A 29 8.11 -18.75 -10.46
C TYR A 29 9.60 -19.15 -10.47
N LYS A 30 9.96 -20.28 -11.09
CA LYS A 30 11.35 -20.71 -11.32
C LYS A 30 11.95 -20.09 -12.59
N ASP A 31 11.12 -19.64 -13.52
CA ASP A 31 11.56 -19.05 -14.79
C ASP A 31 11.94 -17.58 -14.60
N ALA A 32 13.08 -17.17 -15.13
CA ALA A 32 13.51 -15.77 -15.03
C ALA A 32 12.48 -14.81 -15.64
N LYS A 33 11.82 -15.20 -16.74
CA LYS A 33 10.77 -14.42 -17.41
C LYS A 33 9.54 -14.15 -16.54
N PHE A 34 9.23 -15.02 -15.57
CA PHE A 34 8.16 -14.78 -14.60
C PHE A 34 8.42 -13.50 -13.80
N TRP A 35 9.69 -13.22 -13.49
CA TRP A 35 10.12 -12.08 -12.69
C TRP A 35 10.34 -10.81 -13.51
N ASN A 36 10.06 -10.81 -14.81
CA ASN A 36 10.28 -9.63 -15.66
C ASN A 36 9.13 -8.61 -15.55
N TYR A 37 8.90 -8.10 -14.35
CA TYR A 37 7.92 -7.06 -14.05
C TYR A 37 8.52 -6.00 -13.12
N CYS A 38 7.96 -4.80 -13.14
CA CYS A 38 8.41 -3.64 -12.37
C CYS A 38 7.20 -2.87 -11.81
N LEU A 39 7.44 -1.69 -11.22
CA LEU A 39 6.34 -0.86 -10.69
C LEU A 39 5.29 -0.49 -11.74
N ASP A 40 5.66 -0.44 -13.03
CA ASP A 40 4.72 -0.16 -14.12
C ASP A 40 3.62 -1.20 -14.24
N ASP A 41 3.96 -2.47 -14.02
CA ASP A 41 3.02 -3.57 -14.08
C ASP A 41 1.96 -3.47 -12.99
N PHE A 42 2.34 -3.01 -11.79
CA PHE A 42 1.38 -2.80 -10.71
C PHE A 42 0.35 -1.73 -11.06
N ALA A 43 0.80 -0.61 -11.62
CA ALA A 43 -0.05 0.52 -12.00
C ALA A 43 -0.93 0.23 -13.23
N GLN A 44 -0.37 -0.44 -14.24
CA GLN A 44 -1.05 -0.63 -15.53
C GLN A 44 -1.96 -1.86 -15.56
N LEU A 45 -1.59 -2.91 -14.80
CA LEU A 45 -2.21 -4.23 -14.89
C LEU A 45 -2.84 -4.65 -13.55
N ASP A 46 -2.05 -4.79 -12.48
CA ASP A 46 -2.54 -5.45 -11.25
C ASP A 46 -3.67 -4.67 -10.58
N VAL A 47 -3.46 -3.38 -10.29
CA VAL A 47 -4.47 -2.54 -9.64
C VAL A 47 -5.77 -2.46 -10.46
N PRO A 48 -5.73 -2.12 -11.77
CA PRO A 48 -6.92 -2.16 -12.61
C PRO A 48 -7.63 -3.52 -12.63
N ALA A 49 -6.90 -4.62 -12.83
CA ALA A 49 -7.48 -5.96 -12.94
C ALA A 49 -8.21 -6.39 -11.65
N VAL A 50 -7.64 -6.09 -10.48
CA VAL A 50 -8.26 -6.43 -9.20
C VAL A 50 -9.50 -5.57 -8.94
N ILE A 51 -9.46 -4.27 -9.26
CA ILE A 51 -10.64 -3.40 -9.16
C ILE A 51 -11.77 -3.93 -10.04
N ASP A 52 -11.48 -4.23 -11.30
CA ASP A 52 -12.49 -4.69 -12.25
C ASP A 52 -13.06 -6.05 -11.85
N PHE A 53 -12.21 -6.99 -11.42
CA PHE A 53 -12.63 -8.29 -10.91
C PHE A 53 -13.58 -8.17 -9.73
N ILE A 54 -13.29 -7.29 -8.76
CA ILE A 54 -14.15 -7.11 -7.58
C ILE A 54 -15.51 -6.54 -7.98
N ARG A 55 -15.54 -5.58 -8.91
CA ARG A 55 -16.80 -5.04 -9.42
C ARG A 55 -17.62 -6.08 -10.17
N GLU A 56 -16.97 -6.86 -11.03
CA GLU A 56 -17.62 -7.96 -11.75
C GLU A 56 -18.17 -9.00 -10.77
N LYS A 57 -17.41 -9.32 -9.72
CA LYS A 57 -17.78 -10.37 -8.78
C LYS A 57 -18.89 -9.96 -7.81
N THR A 58 -18.89 -8.70 -7.38
CA THR A 58 -19.82 -8.19 -6.35
C THR A 58 -20.99 -7.41 -6.93
N GLY A 59 -20.88 -6.92 -8.17
CA GLY A 59 -21.82 -5.97 -8.77
C GLY A 59 -21.63 -4.53 -8.27
N ALA A 60 -20.58 -4.24 -7.50
CA ALA A 60 -20.36 -2.91 -6.93
C ALA A 60 -20.12 -1.84 -8.01
N GLU A 61 -20.86 -0.73 -7.94
CA GLU A 61 -20.64 0.41 -8.82
C GLU A 61 -19.29 1.08 -8.55
N LYS A 62 -18.95 1.24 -7.27
CA LYS A 62 -17.72 1.85 -6.76
C LYS A 62 -16.99 0.93 -5.78
N VAL A 63 -15.67 1.06 -5.72
CA VAL A 63 -14.80 0.28 -4.85
C VAL A 63 -13.88 1.21 -4.06
N GLY A 64 -13.82 1.04 -2.74
CA GLY A 64 -12.87 1.79 -1.91
C GLY A 64 -11.46 1.20 -2.05
N TYR A 65 -10.43 2.04 -2.02
CA TYR A 65 -9.03 1.62 -2.08
C TYR A 65 -8.24 2.19 -0.90
N ILE A 66 -7.60 1.32 -0.12
CA ILE A 66 -6.64 1.68 0.91
C ILE A 66 -5.28 1.14 0.49
N GLY A 67 -4.32 2.02 0.27
CA GLY A 67 -2.96 1.70 -0.15
C GLY A 67 -1.91 2.12 0.87
N HIS A 68 -0.93 1.27 1.16
CA HIS A 68 0.30 1.65 1.87
C HIS A 68 1.53 1.60 0.96
N SER A 69 2.40 2.62 1.04
CA SER A 69 3.70 2.69 0.36
C SER A 69 3.62 2.37 -1.15
N GLN A 70 4.26 1.31 -1.67
CA GLN A 70 4.23 0.95 -3.09
C GLN A 70 2.80 0.78 -3.65
N ALA A 71 1.82 0.39 -2.82
CA ALA A 71 0.43 0.33 -3.25
C ALA A 71 -0.13 1.72 -3.63
N THR A 72 0.40 2.78 -3.01
CA THR A 72 0.05 4.17 -3.36
C THR A 72 0.68 4.58 -4.69
N PHE A 73 1.95 4.20 -4.94
CA PHE A 73 2.60 4.38 -6.25
C PHE A 73 1.75 3.76 -7.37
N ALA A 74 1.27 2.53 -7.16
CA ALA A 74 0.50 1.79 -8.14
C ALA A 74 -0.85 2.47 -8.45
N ILE A 75 -1.63 2.85 -7.42
CA ILE A 75 -2.93 3.51 -7.64
C ILE A 75 -2.77 4.92 -8.21
N PHE A 76 -1.76 5.69 -7.81
CA PHE A 76 -1.48 7.00 -8.43
C PHE A 76 -1.14 6.84 -9.91
N GLY A 77 -0.38 5.80 -10.25
CA GLY A 77 0.00 5.47 -11.61
C GLY A 77 -1.23 5.10 -12.43
N ALA A 78 -2.04 4.17 -11.91
CA ALA A 78 -3.29 3.75 -12.52
C ALA A 78 -4.21 4.94 -12.81
N LEU A 79 -4.47 5.81 -11.82
CA LEU A 79 -5.34 6.98 -11.96
C LEU A 79 -4.78 8.04 -12.92
N SER A 80 -3.46 8.14 -13.05
CA SER A 80 -2.83 9.08 -13.99
C SER A 80 -2.88 8.59 -15.45
N LEU A 81 -2.79 7.27 -15.64
CA LEU A 81 -2.81 6.63 -16.96
C LEU A 81 -4.22 6.33 -17.45
N LYS A 82 -5.13 6.00 -16.53
CA LYS A 82 -6.54 5.66 -16.76
C LYS A 82 -7.46 6.54 -15.89
N PRO A 83 -7.60 7.85 -16.21
CA PRO A 83 -8.38 8.78 -15.40
C PRO A 83 -9.85 8.38 -15.19
N GLU A 84 -10.41 7.52 -16.03
CA GLU A 84 -11.75 6.94 -15.89
C GLU A 84 -11.95 6.19 -14.56
N TYR A 85 -10.90 5.58 -13.99
CA TYR A 85 -10.96 4.92 -12.68
C TYR A 85 -11.27 5.90 -11.55
N ALA A 86 -11.06 7.21 -11.73
CA ALA A 86 -11.42 8.22 -10.75
C ALA A 86 -12.92 8.27 -10.43
N SER A 87 -13.77 7.75 -11.32
CA SER A 87 -15.23 7.66 -11.11
C SER A 87 -15.66 6.33 -10.45
N ILE A 88 -14.75 5.37 -10.38
CA ILE A 88 -15.00 3.99 -9.96
C ILE A 88 -14.38 3.71 -8.60
N VAL A 89 -13.25 4.35 -8.27
CA VAL A 89 -12.52 4.11 -7.03
C VAL A 89 -12.79 5.24 -6.04
N GLU A 90 -13.54 4.92 -4.98
CA GLU A 90 -13.99 5.89 -3.97
C GLU A 90 -14.29 5.21 -2.62
N PRO A 91 -13.72 5.68 -1.51
CA PRO A 91 -12.60 6.63 -1.42
C PRO A 91 -11.27 6.00 -1.88
N ILE A 92 -10.26 6.85 -2.14
CA ILE A 92 -8.86 6.40 -2.31
C ILE A 92 -8.07 6.95 -1.13
N ILE A 93 -7.56 6.06 -0.27
CA ILE A 93 -6.78 6.44 0.90
C ILE A 93 -5.35 5.92 0.75
N ALA A 94 -4.40 6.85 0.65
CA ALA A 94 -2.99 6.56 0.53
C ALA A 94 -2.28 6.85 1.86
N VAL A 95 -1.86 5.79 2.54
CA VAL A 95 -1.08 5.82 3.78
C VAL A 95 0.40 5.69 3.42
N ALA A 96 1.26 6.54 4.00
CA ALA A 96 2.69 6.59 3.64
C ALA A 96 2.91 6.72 2.11
N PRO A 97 2.36 7.76 1.46
CA PRO A 97 2.28 7.85 0.01
C PRO A 97 3.66 7.94 -0.68
N VAL A 98 3.99 6.95 -1.50
CA VAL A 98 5.21 6.88 -2.33
C VAL A 98 4.89 7.24 -3.78
N SER A 99 5.63 8.21 -4.33
CA SER A 99 5.60 8.57 -5.75
C SER A 99 6.98 9.05 -6.22
N TYR A 100 7.35 10.26 -5.83
CA TYR A 100 8.73 10.76 -5.87
C TYR A 100 9.51 10.16 -4.69
N MET A 101 10.83 10.03 -4.84
CA MET A 101 11.72 9.43 -3.83
C MET A 101 13.06 10.17 -3.76
N ASP A 102 13.04 11.48 -4.01
CA ASP A 102 14.23 12.31 -4.06
C ASP A 102 14.87 12.48 -2.67
N ASN A 103 14.03 12.52 -1.64
CA ASN A 103 14.40 12.88 -0.28
C ASN A 103 14.44 11.68 0.67
N ILE A 104 14.36 10.44 0.15
CA ILE A 104 14.58 9.23 0.95
C ILE A 104 15.93 9.33 1.70
N ASP A 105 15.87 9.09 3.01
CA ASP A 105 17.01 9.16 3.93
C ASP A 105 17.16 7.90 4.80
N SER A 106 16.39 6.85 4.49
CA SER A 106 16.53 5.51 5.06
C SER A 106 17.66 4.70 4.40
N ILE A 107 18.09 3.62 5.05
CA ILE A 107 19.07 2.68 4.47
C ILE A 107 18.52 1.95 3.23
N ALA A 108 17.20 1.95 3.02
CA ALA A 108 16.60 1.43 1.80
C ALA A 108 17.10 2.17 0.55
N LYS A 109 17.47 3.45 0.66
CA LYS A 109 18.12 4.20 -0.42
C LYS A 109 19.35 3.49 -0.96
N ALA A 110 20.22 3.04 -0.07
CA ALA A 110 21.46 2.35 -0.46
C ALA A 110 21.15 1.02 -1.14
N LEU A 111 20.15 0.28 -0.64
CA LEU A 111 19.69 -0.97 -1.25
C LEU A 111 19.17 -0.73 -2.68
N PHE A 112 18.29 0.25 -2.88
CA PHE A 112 17.72 0.56 -4.18
C PHE A 112 18.79 1.07 -5.17
N ILE A 113 19.67 1.98 -4.74
CA ILE A 113 20.75 2.48 -5.61
C ILE A 113 21.76 1.40 -5.97
N ALA A 114 22.11 0.51 -5.04
CA ALA A 114 23.02 -0.61 -5.31
C ALA A 114 22.49 -1.54 -6.41
N THR A 115 21.17 -1.68 -6.56
CA THR A 115 20.62 -2.46 -7.68
C THR A 115 20.91 -1.83 -9.04
N LEU A 116 21.10 -0.51 -9.14
CA LEU A 116 21.42 0.13 -10.42
C LEU A 116 22.76 -0.32 -11.01
N THR A 117 23.73 -0.62 -10.14
CA THR A 117 25.07 -1.09 -10.52
C THR A 117 25.18 -2.61 -10.52
N ALA A 118 24.49 -3.29 -9.61
CA ALA A 118 24.53 -4.75 -9.48
C ALA A 118 23.64 -5.49 -10.51
N THR A 119 22.80 -4.75 -11.23
CA THR A 119 21.88 -5.28 -12.24
C THR A 119 21.90 -4.41 -13.49
N ASP A 120 21.31 -4.88 -14.57
CA ASP A 120 21.01 -4.10 -15.77
C ASP A 120 19.49 -4.02 -16.04
N LYS A 121 19.10 -3.43 -17.17
CA LYS A 121 17.70 -3.25 -17.59
C LYS A 121 16.94 -4.56 -17.85
N ASP A 122 17.66 -5.64 -18.12
CA ASP A 122 17.10 -6.95 -18.48
C ASP A 122 17.22 -7.95 -17.31
N THR A 123 17.91 -7.56 -16.24
CA THR A 123 18.07 -8.39 -15.05
C THR A 123 16.74 -8.53 -14.32
N HIS A 124 16.22 -9.76 -14.33
CA HIS A 124 14.99 -10.11 -13.66
C HIS A 124 15.15 -11.43 -12.88
N GLY A 125 14.59 -11.48 -11.68
CA GLY A 125 14.65 -12.64 -10.81
C GLY A 125 14.05 -12.34 -9.44
N PRO A 126 13.82 -13.39 -8.62
CA PRO A 126 13.22 -13.22 -7.32
C PRO A 126 14.16 -12.49 -6.36
N PHE A 127 13.61 -11.57 -5.58
CA PHE A 127 14.30 -10.85 -4.52
C PHE A 127 13.44 -10.73 -3.25
N PRO A 128 14.02 -10.96 -2.06
CA PRO A 128 15.28 -11.66 -1.85
C PRO A 128 15.08 -13.17 -2.07
N ARG A 129 16.06 -13.86 -2.68
CA ARG A 129 15.98 -15.30 -2.96
C ARG A 129 15.75 -16.17 -1.72
N LEU A 130 16.18 -15.69 -0.55
CA LEU A 130 16.06 -16.38 0.73
C LEU A 130 14.99 -15.78 1.66
N ALA A 131 14.01 -15.04 1.12
CA ALA A 131 12.97 -14.36 1.89
C ALA A 131 12.33 -15.24 2.97
N LYS A 132 11.93 -16.48 2.61
CA LYS A 132 11.32 -17.43 3.55
C LYS A 132 12.22 -17.78 4.73
N ARG A 133 13.51 -18.01 4.50
CA ARG A 133 14.48 -18.29 5.58
C ARG A 133 14.73 -17.06 6.45
N MET A 134 14.79 -15.87 5.84
CA MET A 134 14.95 -14.62 6.55
C MET A 134 13.77 -14.36 7.48
N ARG A 135 12.53 -14.51 6.99
CA ARG A 135 11.31 -14.34 7.79
C ARG A 135 11.31 -15.22 9.05
N THR A 136 11.54 -16.52 8.91
CA THR A 136 11.61 -17.43 10.07
C THR A 136 12.62 -16.94 11.11
N MET A 137 13.82 -16.57 10.66
CA MET A 137 14.86 -16.05 11.54
C MET A 137 14.44 -14.73 12.23
N LEU A 138 13.83 -13.80 11.49
CA LEU A 138 13.37 -12.52 12.03
C LEU A 138 12.22 -12.70 13.02
N THR A 139 11.25 -13.56 12.72
CA THR A 139 10.14 -13.89 13.62
C THR A 139 10.64 -14.50 14.93
N ASP A 140 11.59 -15.42 14.87
CA ASP A 140 12.09 -16.11 16.07
C ASP A 140 13.03 -15.22 16.91
N THR A 141 13.77 -14.32 16.26
CA THR A 141 14.83 -13.53 16.90
C THR A 141 14.35 -12.11 17.26
N CYS A 142 13.79 -11.38 16.30
CA CYS A 142 13.45 -9.96 16.45
C CYS A 142 12.13 -9.75 17.19
N ALA A 143 11.22 -10.73 17.16
CA ALA A 143 10.00 -10.66 17.94
C ALA A 143 10.19 -11.12 19.41
N ALA A 144 11.29 -11.81 19.71
CA ALA A 144 11.54 -12.44 21.00
C ALA A 144 12.38 -11.57 21.96
N VAL A 145 12.43 -10.25 21.79
CA VAL A 145 13.34 -9.35 22.54
C VAL A 145 13.07 -9.31 24.07
N ASN A 146 11.99 -9.92 24.55
CA ASN A 146 11.77 -10.20 25.98
C ASN A 146 12.44 -11.50 26.49
N ARG A 147 13.12 -12.26 25.63
CA ARG A 147 14.03 -13.36 25.99
C ARG A 147 15.48 -12.88 25.76
N LYS A 148 16.45 -13.49 26.45
CA LYS A 148 17.89 -13.17 26.35
C LYS A 148 18.45 -13.43 24.93
N VAL A 149 18.13 -12.54 23.98
CA VAL A 149 18.74 -12.48 22.65
C VAL A 149 20.14 -11.88 22.80
N ASN A 150 21.15 -12.42 22.11
CA ASN A 150 22.51 -11.88 22.18
C ASN A 150 22.64 -10.54 21.43
N ASP A 151 23.70 -9.77 21.72
CA ASP A 151 23.88 -8.42 21.17
C ASP A 151 23.97 -8.39 19.64
N LYS A 152 24.56 -9.41 19.02
CA LYS A 152 24.67 -9.50 17.54
C LYS A 152 23.30 -9.66 16.89
N SER A 153 22.45 -10.51 17.46
CA SER A 153 21.08 -10.70 17.00
C SER A 153 20.25 -9.43 17.18
N LYS A 154 20.42 -8.70 18.30
CA LYS A 154 19.77 -7.40 18.53
C LYS A 154 20.18 -6.39 17.45
N GLN A 155 21.48 -6.24 17.19
CA GLN A 155 22.01 -5.37 16.13
C GLN A 155 21.50 -5.74 14.74
N GLY A 156 21.43 -7.04 14.43
CA GLY A 156 20.88 -7.53 13.16
C GLY A 156 19.41 -7.16 12.99
N CYS A 157 18.62 -7.29 14.05
CA CYS A 157 17.24 -6.83 14.04
C CYS A 157 17.16 -5.30 13.93
N ASP A 158 18.01 -4.53 14.64
CA ASP A 158 18.01 -3.05 14.56
C ASP A 158 18.29 -2.59 13.12
N PHE A 159 19.19 -3.28 12.42
CA PHE A 159 19.50 -3.02 11.02
C PHE A 159 18.30 -3.25 10.08
N ILE A 160 17.53 -4.31 10.33
CA ILE A 160 16.34 -4.62 9.53
C ILE A 160 15.26 -3.56 9.73
N ASP A 161 14.99 -3.16 10.97
CA ASP A 161 13.98 -2.15 11.27
C ASP A 161 14.35 -0.79 10.66
N MET A 162 15.65 -0.48 10.62
CA MET A 162 16.17 0.75 10.01
C MET A 162 15.84 0.87 8.51
N ILE A 163 15.45 -0.20 7.81
CA ILE A 163 14.95 -0.14 6.42
C ILE A 163 13.77 0.83 6.32
N GLY A 164 12.83 0.78 7.28
CA GLY A 164 11.69 1.69 7.34
C GLY A 164 11.99 3.04 8.02
N GLY A 165 13.20 3.21 8.56
CA GLY A 165 13.60 4.36 9.38
C GLY A 165 13.65 4.04 10.87
N LYS A 166 14.20 4.97 11.66
CA LYS A 166 14.27 4.83 13.12
C LYS A 166 12.86 4.82 13.71
N GLY A 167 12.51 3.80 14.48
CA GLY A 167 11.20 3.69 15.10
C GLY A 167 11.10 2.50 16.05
N ASN A 168 9.87 2.09 16.36
CA ASN A 168 9.60 0.97 17.26
C ASN A 168 9.90 -0.38 16.59
N ARG A 169 10.16 -1.40 17.41
CA ARG A 169 10.23 -2.79 16.94
C ARG A 169 8.89 -3.21 16.35
N TRP A 170 8.92 -3.85 15.19
CA TRP A 170 7.70 -4.37 14.58
C TRP A 170 7.12 -5.55 15.40
N PRO A 171 5.80 -5.77 15.34
CA PRO A 171 5.18 -6.91 16.00
C PRO A 171 5.57 -8.23 15.32
N LYS A 172 5.46 -9.34 16.05
CA LYS A 172 5.86 -10.69 15.58
C LYS A 172 5.29 -11.06 14.23
N GLY A 173 3.99 -10.82 14.03
CA GLY A 173 3.32 -11.12 12.77
C GLY A 173 3.91 -10.32 11.60
N PHE A 174 4.39 -9.09 11.82
CA PHE A 174 4.96 -8.30 10.74
C PHE A 174 6.30 -8.87 10.26
N TYR A 175 7.16 -9.30 11.19
CA TYR A 175 8.40 -10.01 10.85
C TYR A 175 8.17 -11.33 10.12
N ALA A 176 7.01 -11.99 10.30
CA ALA A 176 6.68 -13.22 9.59
C ALA A 176 6.46 -13.01 8.07
N HIS A 177 6.26 -11.76 7.64
CA HIS A 177 5.99 -11.40 6.25
C HIS A 177 7.09 -10.53 5.60
N ILE A 178 8.05 -10.02 6.39
CA ILE A 178 9.21 -9.24 5.93
C ILE A 178 10.48 -10.11 5.89
N PRO A 179 11.34 -10.00 4.85
CA PRO A 179 11.20 -9.14 3.67
C PRO A 179 10.16 -9.67 2.68
N PHE A 180 9.55 -8.76 1.94
CA PHE A 180 8.63 -9.08 0.86
C PHE A 180 9.37 -9.76 -0.29
N PHE A 181 8.67 -10.69 -0.95
CA PHE A 181 9.17 -11.38 -2.12
C PHE A 181 8.66 -10.63 -3.37
N THR A 182 9.57 -10.19 -4.23
CA THR A 182 9.27 -9.42 -5.44
C THR A 182 10.34 -9.61 -6.52
N SER A 183 10.29 -8.87 -7.61
CA SER A 183 11.32 -8.88 -8.65
C SER A 183 12.46 -7.91 -8.33
N LEU A 184 13.71 -8.31 -8.65
CA LEU A 184 14.86 -7.40 -8.72
C LEU A 184 14.59 -6.16 -9.58
N LYS A 185 13.77 -6.31 -10.63
CA LYS A 185 13.44 -5.21 -11.54
C LYS A 185 12.55 -4.16 -10.85
N VAL A 186 11.74 -4.54 -9.85
CA VAL A 186 11.03 -3.58 -8.98
C VAL A 186 12.01 -2.76 -8.14
N LEU A 187 12.98 -3.41 -7.50
CA LEU A 187 14.00 -2.70 -6.71
C LEU A 187 14.85 -1.77 -7.57
N ARG A 188 15.23 -2.21 -8.77
CA ARG A 188 15.92 -1.38 -9.75
C ARG A 188 15.09 -0.17 -10.15
N HIS A 189 13.77 -0.36 -10.34
CA HIS A 189 12.88 0.75 -10.64
C HIS A 189 12.88 1.80 -9.51
N PHE A 190 12.78 1.39 -8.25
CA PHE A 190 12.95 2.33 -7.12
C PHE A 190 14.29 3.06 -7.17
N GLY A 191 15.38 2.35 -7.50
CA GLY A 191 16.68 2.98 -7.74
C GLY A 191 16.63 4.05 -8.82
N GLN A 192 15.93 3.79 -9.92
CA GLN A 192 15.77 4.73 -11.03
C GLN A 192 14.97 5.97 -10.61
N LEU A 193 13.93 5.84 -9.78
CA LEU A 193 13.17 6.98 -9.26
C LEU A 193 14.07 7.90 -8.42
N ILE A 194 14.91 7.31 -7.56
CA ILE A 194 15.85 8.05 -6.70
C ILE A 194 16.93 8.73 -7.55
N GLN A 195 17.53 8.02 -8.50
CA GLN A 195 18.59 8.55 -9.36
C GLN A 195 18.07 9.68 -10.26
N ASN A 196 16.90 9.48 -10.87
CA ASN A 196 16.35 10.42 -11.86
C ASN A 196 15.48 11.50 -11.25
N LYS A 197 15.15 11.43 -9.95
CA LYS A 197 14.38 12.47 -9.25
C LYS A 197 13.00 12.71 -9.89
N ARG A 198 12.40 11.64 -10.38
CA ARG A 198 11.18 11.64 -11.20
C ARG A 198 10.28 10.50 -10.80
N TYR A 199 8.98 10.78 -10.66
CA TYR A 199 7.94 9.77 -10.70
C TYR A 199 7.76 9.36 -12.17
N MET A 200 8.36 8.24 -12.56
CA MET A 200 8.51 7.82 -13.95
C MET A 200 8.32 6.32 -14.16
N MET A 201 8.09 5.95 -15.41
CA MET A 201 8.10 4.56 -15.86
C MET A 201 9.53 3.99 -15.88
N TYR A 202 9.64 2.67 -16.00
CA TYR A 202 10.91 1.96 -15.92
C TYR A 202 11.85 2.37 -17.06
N ASP A 203 13.10 2.70 -16.74
CA ASP A 203 14.07 3.09 -17.75
C ASP A 203 14.79 1.86 -18.34
N TYR A 204 14.50 1.57 -19.61
CA TYR A 204 15.12 0.49 -20.38
C TYR A 204 16.39 0.94 -21.13
N GLY A 205 16.94 2.12 -20.80
CA GLY A 205 17.98 2.79 -21.58
C GLY A 205 17.46 3.30 -22.93
N SER A 206 18.21 4.15 -23.61
CA SER A 206 17.74 4.89 -24.79
C SER A 206 17.09 4.01 -25.87
N GLU A 207 17.76 2.93 -26.28
CA GLU A 207 17.23 2.00 -27.30
C GLU A 207 15.98 1.27 -26.81
N GLY A 208 15.99 0.80 -25.56
CA GLY A 208 14.84 0.10 -24.97
C GLY A 208 13.64 1.03 -24.80
N ASN A 209 13.86 2.27 -24.39
CA ASN A 209 12.82 3.28 -24.24
C ASN A 209 12.20 3.64 -25.60
N VAL A 210 12.99 3.77 -26.66
CA VAL A 210 12.45 4.01 -28.01
C VAL A 210 11.58 2.82 -28.44
N LYS A 211 12.02 1.59 -28.16
CA LYS A 211 11.26 0.38 -28.50
C LYS A 211 9.94 0.25 -27.71
N ILE A 212 9.95 0.59 -26.42
CA ILE A 212 8.81 0.39 -25.52
C ILE A 212 7.88 1.61 -25.48
N TYR A 213 8.43 2.81 -25.42
CA TYR A 213 7.69 4.07 -25.22
C TYR A 213 7.68 4.98 -26.46
N GLY A 214 8.52 4.72 -27.46
CA GLY A 214 8.70 5.61 -28.62
C GLY A 214 9.54 6.87 -28.31
N THR A 215 10.11 6.99 -27.11
CA THR A 215 10.89 8.15 -26.66
C THR A 215 12.26 7.71 -26.14
N ILE A 216 13.27 8.57 -26.25
CA ILE A 216 14.64 8.25 -25.76
C ILE A 216 14.71 8.12 -24.23
N HIS A 217 13.85 8.83 -23.51
CA HIS A 217 13.76 8.78 -22.06
C HIS A 217 12.44 8.12 -21.66
N ALA A 218 12.47 7.34 -20.59
CA ALA A 218 11.24 6.81 -20.01
C ALA A 218 10.33 7.97 -19.55
N PRO A 219 9.03 7.91 -19.88
CA PRO A 219 8.09 8.98 -19.60
C PRO A 219 7.77 9.08 -18.11
N SER A 220 7.35 10.27 -17.67
CA SER A 220 6.84 10.46 -16.31
C SER A 220 5.37 10.08 -16.21
N TYR A 221 4.97 9.55 -15.05
CA TYR A 221 3.55 9.40 -14.74
C TYR A 221 2.89 10.79 -14.68
N PRO A 222 1.81 11.04 -15.43
CA PRO A 222 1.24 12.38 -15.56
C PRO A 222 0.31 12.70 -14.38
N VAL A 223 0.87 13.03 -13.20
CA VAL A 223 0.11 13.34 -11.96
C VAL A 223 -1.04 14.33 -12.21
N GLY A 224 -0.81 15.34 -13.06
CA GLY A 224 -1.84 16.32 -13.44
C GLY A 224 -3.02 15.76 -14.26
N ARG A 225 -3.03 14.47 -14.62
CA ARG A 225 -4.17 13.75 -15.20
C ARG A 225 -5.05 13.04 -14.17
N ILE A 226 -4.61 12.91 -12.91
CA ILE A 226 -5.45 12.37 -11.83
C ILE A 226 -6.67 13.28 -11.64
N ARG A 227 -7.87 12.69 -11.66
CA ARG A 227 -9.16 13.40 -11.55
C ARG A 227 -9.98 13.05 -10.31
N SER A 228 -9.49 12.12 -9.48
CA SER A 228 -10.23 11.69 -8.29
C SER A 228 -10.42 12.85 -7.31
N LYS A 229 -11.67 13.09 -6.92
CA LYS A 229 -12.05 14.04 -5.87
C LYS A 229 -12.14 13.39 -4.49
N SER A 230 -11.92 12.07 -4.41
CA SER A 230 -11.99 11.24 -3.21
C SER A 230 -10.61 10.79 -2.71
N LEU A 231 -9.55 11.37 -3.27
CA LEU A 231 -8.17 11.08 -2.89
C LEU A 231 -7.83 11.67 -1.53
N CYS A 232 -7.35 10.82 -0.63
CA CYS A 232 -6.93 11.14 0.72
C CYS A 232 -5.47 10.73 0.91
N LEU A 233 -4.68 11.58 1.56
CA LEU A 233 -3.31 11.25 1.97
C LEU A 233 -3.22 11.18 3.49
N ILE A 234 -2.50 10.19 4.02
CA ILE A 234 -2.15 10.06 5.44
C ILE A 234 -0.64 9.90 5.53
N TRP A 235 0.04 10.83 6.18
CA TRP A 235 1.50 10.89 6.22
C TRP A 235 2.02 11.56 7.51
N THR A 236 3.31 11.40 7.80
CA THR A 236 3.99 11.94 8.99
C THR A 236 5.28 12.66 8.61
N LYS A 237 5.83 13.46 9.52
CA LYS A 237 7.10 14.19 9.33
C LYS A 237 8.35 13.33 9.33
N SER A 238 8.32 12.17 9.97
CA SER A 238 9.50 11.34 10.26
C SER A 238 9.64 10.12 9.35
N ASP A 239 8.75 9.96 8.37
CA ASP A 239 8.81 8.87 7.43
C ASP A 239 10.01 9.06 6.49
N SER A 240 11.00 8.18 6.65
CA SER A 240 12.26 8.22 5.92
C SER A 240 12.20 7.72 4.47
N ILE A 241 11.07 7.14 4.04
CA ILE A 241 10.83 6.65 2.68
C ILE A 241 9.79 7.52 1.98
N SER A 242 8.59 7.66 2.55
CA SER A 242 7.55 8.58 2.11
C SER A 242 7.83 9.98 2.68
N HIS A 243 9.00 10.52 2.34
CA HIS A 243 9.51 11.75 2.93
C HIS A 243 8.55 12.93 2.67
N PRO A 244 8.23 13.78 3.66
CA PRO A 244 7.29 14.91 3.54
C PRO A 244 7.44 15.77 2.28
N LYS A 245 8.69 16.12 1.94
CA LYS A 245 9.01 16.90 0.71
C LYS A 245 8.54 16.21 -0.58
N ASP A 246 8.59 14.88 -0.65
CA ASP A 246 8.15 14.11 -1.81
C ASP A 246 6.61 14.02 -1.85
N VAL A 247 5.96 13.90 -0.68
CA VAL A 247 4.48 13.99 -0.55
C VAL A 247 3.98 15.36 -1.00
N GLU A 248 4.61 16.45 -0.54
CA GLU A 248 4.26 17.81 -0.97
C GLU A 248 4.51 18.02 -2.47
N ARG A 249 5.60 17.47 -3.01
CA ARG A 249 5.84 17.51 -4.46
C ARG A 249 4.74 16.81 -5.25
N PHE A 250 4.25 15.67 -4.78
CA PHE A 250 3.12 14.99 -5.40
C PHE A 250 1.85 15.85 -5.37
N LYS A 251 1.54 16.46 -4.22
CA LYS A 251 0.41 17.38 -4.06
C LYS A 251 0.45 18.54 -5.04
N LEU A 252 1.63 19.14 -5.26
CA LEU A 252 1.83 20.22 -6.24
C LEU A 252 1.56 19.79 -7.69
N GLY A 253 1.70 18.50 -8.01
CA GLY A 253 1.41 17.96 -9.33
C GLY A 253 -0.09 17.75 -9.61
N LEU A 254 -0.93 17.72 -8.57
CA LEU A 254 -2.37 17.47 -8.70
C LEU A 254 -3.10 18.70 -9.26
N LYS A 255 -4.12 18.45 -10.09
CA LYS A 255 -5.07 19.48 -10.57
C LYS A 255 -6.42 19.43 -9.85
N VAL A 256 -6.52 18.60 -8.84
CA VAL A 256 -7.70 18.38 -8.00
C VAL A 256 -7.30 18.58 -6.55
N ARG A 257 -8.25 19.00 -5.72
CA ARG A 257 -8.04 19.08 -4.27
C ARG A 257 -8.16 17.69 -3.67
N LEU A 258 -7.33 17.40 -2.68
CA LEU A 258 -7.49 16.24 -1.83
C LEU A 258 -8.80 16.35 -1.04
N PHE A 259 -9.48 15.22 -0.85
CA PHE A 259 -10.63 15.16 0.03
C PHE A 259 -10.21 15.29 1.50
N ARG A 260 -9.11 14.61 1.87
CA ARG A 260 -8.43 14.74 3.16
C ARG A 260 -6.92 14.70 2.98
N ASP A 261 -6.24 15.51 3.77
CA ASP A 261 -4.79 15.55 3.87
C ASP A 261 -4.43 15.49 5.35
N ILE A 262 -4.20 14.26 5.84
CA ILE A 262 -4.06 13.96 7.26
C ILE A 262 -2.57 13.88 7.57
N PHE A 263 -2.09 14.92 8.24
CA PHE A 263 -0.74 14.95 8.79
C PHE A 263 -0.75 14.44 10.23
N ILE A 264 0.02 13.39 10.49
CA ILE A 264 0.19 12.80 11.82
C ILE A 264 1.41 13.42 12.48
N ASP A 265 1.19 14.25 13.50
CA ASP A 265 2.28 14.84 14.31
C ASP A 265 2.78 13.87 15.40
N LYS A 266 3.17 12.67 14.95
CA LYS A 266 3.85 11.67 15.77
C LYS A 266 5.03 11.13 14.98
N GLU A 267 6.14 10.92 15.68
CA GLU A 267 7.32 10.25 15.12
C GLU A 267 6.97 8.80 14.77
N PHE A 268 6.59 8.59 13.51
CA PHE A 268 6.35 7.30 12.89
C PHE A 268 7.40 7.08 11.81
N ASN A 269 8.07 5.94 11.85
CA ASN A 269 8.81 5.47 10.68
C ASN A 269 7.82 5.02 9.60
N HIS A 270 8.34 4.53 8.48
CA HIS A 270 7.53 4.16 7.32
C HIS A 270 6.44 3.10 7.60
N PHE A 271 6.69 2.21 8.55
CA PHE A 271 5.78 1.12 8.91
C PHE A 271 5.02 1.41 10.22
N ASP A 272 5.37 2.42 10.99
CA ASP A 272 4.67 2.70 12.25
C ASP A 272 3.20 3.13 12.03
N MET A 273 2.86 3.70 10.86
CA MET A 273 1.46 3.98 10.48
C MET A 273 0.57 2.73 10.35
N ILE A 274 1.14 1.53 10.40
CA ILE A 274 0.42 0.25 10.34
C ILE A 274 0.76 -0.67 11.52
N THR A 275 1.95 -0.52 12.14
CA THR A 275 2.43 -1.41 13.21
C THR A 275 2.38 -0.79 14.60
N ASP A 276 2.40 0.53 14.73
CA ASP A 276 2.40 1.17 16.05
C ASP A 276 1.03 1.03 16.72
N LYS A 277 1.03 0.83 18.04
CA LYS A 277 -0.21 0.65 18.83
C LYS A 277 -1.18 1.83 18.72
N SER A 278 -0.67 3.05 18.49
CA SER A 278 -1.50 4.24 18.31
C SER A 278 -2.03 4.42 16.88
N ALA A 279 -1.62 3.58 15.91
CA ALA A 279 -2.14 3.63 14.54
C ALA A 279 -3.65 3.40 14.50
N GLY A 280 -4.21 2.67 15.47
CA GLY A 280 -5.67 2.54 15.64
C GLY A 280 -6.40 3.87 15.69
N GLU A 281 -5.96 4.78 16.56
CA GLU A 281 -6.57 6.11 16.69
C GLU A 281 -6.09 7.11 15.63
N LEU A 282 -4.80 7.06 15.26
CA LEU A 282 -4.20 8.09 14.41
C LEU A 282 -4.33 7.83 12.91
N VAL A 283 -4.57 6.59 12.50
CA VAL A 283 -4.62 6.17 11.08
C VAL A 283 -5.94 5.46 10.78
N PHE A 284 -6.25 4.41 11.52
CA PHE A 284 -7.35 3.50 11.18
C PHE A 284 -8.73 4.11 11.47
N LYS A 285 -8.88 4.85 12.58
CA LYS A 285 -10.12 5.58 12.87
C LYS A 285 -10.41 6.67 11.82
N PRO A 286 -9.46 7.54 11.43
CA PRO A 286 -9.70 8.46 10.31
C PRO A 286 -10.04 7.77 8.98
N ILE A 287 -9.48 6.59 8.72
CA ILE A 287 -9.86 5.77 7.57
C ILE A 287 -11.36 5.41 7.64
N LEU A 288 -11.83 4.89 8.77
CA LEU A 288 -13.26 4.57 8.96
C LEU A 288 -14.15 5.79 8.77
N GLU A 289 -13.81 6.92 9.40
CA GLU A 289 -14.57 8.17 9.28
C GLU A 289 -14.68 8.66 7.82
N ILE A 290 -13.63 8.45 7.01
CA ILE A 290 -13.65 8.76 5.57
C ILE A 290 -14.61 7.82 4.84
N PHE A 291 -14.56 6.51 5.11
CA PHE A 291 -15.46 5.56 4.46
C PHE A 291 -16.93 5.83 4.83
N GLU A 292 -17.23 6.02 6.11
CA GLU A 292 -18.58 6.39 6.60
C GLU A 292 -19.11 7.64 5.91
N HIS A 293 -18.26 8.65 5.69
CA HIS A 293 -18.65 9.85 4.95
C HIS A 293 -19.14 9.56 3.53
N PHE A 294 -18.41 8.72 2.78
CA PHE A 294 -18.79 8.38 1.41
C PHE A 294 -20.02 7.47 1.36
N GLU A 295 -20.25 6.62 2.36
CA GLU A 295 -21.48 5.83 2.49
C GLU A 295 -22.71 6.73 2.67
N HIS A 296 -22.63 7.68 3.61
CA HIS A 296 -23.71 8.64 3.85
C HIS A 296 -24.01 9.50 2.62
N GLN A 297 -22.99 9.90 1.86
CA GLN A 297 -23.17 10.68 0.63
C GLN A 297 -23.79 9.86 -0.51
N ASN A 298 -23.40 8.59 -0.66
CA ASN A 298 -23.91 7.73 -1.72
C ASN A 298 -25.28 7.11 -1.38
N GLY A 299 -25.75 7.21 -0.13
CA GLY A 299 -27.02 6.64 0.32
C GLY A 299 -26.99 5.11 0.45
N ILE A 300 -25.79 4.54 0.56
CA ILE A 300 -25.53 3.10 0.63
C ILE A 300 -24.71 2.85 1.89
N CYS A 301 -25.24 2.09 2.84
CA CYS A 301 -24.58 1.82 4.11
C CYS A 301 -24.12 0.36 4.19
N ALA A 302 -22.92 0.12 4.72
CA ALA A 302 -22.51 -1.20 5.21
C ALA A 302 -23.53 -1.77 6.20
N ALA A 303 -23.65 -3.10 6.22
CA ALA A 303 -24.58 -3.77 7.12
C ALA A 303 -24.20 -3.47 8.58
N SER A 304 -25.08 -2.79 9.32
CA SER A 304 -24.82 -2.43 10.71
C SER A 304 -24.84 -3.67 11.60
N ASN A 305 -23.66 -4.19 11.94
CA ASN A 305 -23.51 -5.00 13.15
C ASN A 305 -23.36 -4.04 14.32
N ALA A 306 -24.49 -3.48 14.77
CA ALA A 306 -24.52 -2.63 15.96
C ALA A 306 -23.99 -3.43 17.16
N VAL A 307 -22.73 -3.19 17.55
CA VAL A 307 -22.27 -3.49 18.89
C VAL A 307 -22.95 -2.47 19.79
N SER A 308 -24.05 -2.87 20.41
CA SER A 308 -24.78 -2.06 21.36
C SER A 308 -23.85 -1.71 22.53
N HIS A 309 -23.30 -0.49 22.54
CA HIS A 309 -22.87 0.11 23.79
C HIS A 309 -24.13 0.38 24.61
N GLY A 310 -24.38 -0.48 25.59
CA GLY A 310 -25.50 -0.36 26.50
C GLY A 310 -25.39 0.92 27.32
N SER A 311 -26.10 1.96 26.90
CA SER A 311 -26.54 3.03 27.78
C SER A 311 -28.02 2.80 28.07
N HIS A 312 -28.33 2.41 29.30
CA HIS A 312 -29.69 2.44 29.83
C HIS A 312 -30.28 3.85 29.70
N GLY A 313 -31.38 3.95 28.96
CA GLY A 313 -32.17 5.16 28.82
C GLY A 313 -33.52 4.81 28.19
N SER A 314 -34.58 5.08 28.94
CA SER A 314 -35.95 4.62 28.77
C SER A 314 -36.75 5.21 27.59
N ASN A 315 -37.48 4.32 26.91
CA ASN A 315 -38.85 4.41 26.38
C ASN A 315 -39.31 5.50 25.38
N LEU A 316 -40.09 4.98 24.41
CA LEU A 316 -41.21 5.56 23.62
C LEU A 316 -40.89 6.22 22.26
N GLY A 317 -41.47 5.63 21.21
CA GLY A 317 -41.69 6.26 19.90
C GLY A 317 -41.76 5.28 18.74
N GLN A 318 -42.92 4.65 18.52
CA GLN A 318 -43.20 3.92 17.26
C GLN A 318 -43.22 4.91 16.09
N GLY A 319 -42.32 4.72 15.13
CA GLY A 319 -42.36 5.35 13.81
C GLY A 319 -41.98 4.30 12.76
N HIS A 320 -42.98 3.75 12.07
CA HIS A 320 -42.77 2.88 10.91
C HIS A 320 -42.19 3.72 9.76
N HIS A 321 -40.87 3.66 9.57
CA HIS A 321 -40.24 3.99 8.29
C HIS A 321 -39.72 2.69 7.67
N GLY A 322 -40.37 2.27 6.58
CA GLY A 322 -39.92 1.16 5.76
C GLY A 322 -38.52 1.44 5.21
N HIS A 323 -37.52 0.77 5.78
CA HIS A 323 -36.21 0.64 5.17
C HIS A 323 -36.35 -0.35 4.00
N HIS A 324 -36.48 0.17 2.79
CA HIS A 324 -36.07 -0.58 1.61
C HIS A 324 -34.54 -0.66 1.65
N GLY A 325 -34.02 -1.76 2.21
CA GLY A 325 -32.60 -2.07 2.21
C GLY A 325 -32.11 -2.30 0.78
N HIS A 326 -31.53 -1.27 0.17
CA HIS A 326 -30.55 -1.48 -0.88
C HIS A 326 -29.27 -1.97 -0.20
N HIS A 327 -29.11 -3.28 -0.13
CA HIS A 327 -27.84 -3.90 0.26
C HIS A 327 -26.82 -3.66 -0.86
N GLY A 328 -26.16 -2.51 -0.83
CA GLY A 328 -25.00 -2.27 -1.68
C GLY A 328 -23.78 -2.98 -1.10
N HIS A 329 -23.30 -3.99 -1.82
CA HIS A 329 -22.05 -4.65 -1.50
C HIS A 329 -20.89 -3.69 -1.80
N HIS A 330 -20.35 -3.02 -0.78
CA HIS A 330 -19.14 -2.23 -0.95
C HIS A 330 -17.90 -3.08 -0.68
N GLY A 331 -17.20 -3.39 -1.77
CA GLY A 331 -15.83 -3.88 -1.72
C GLY A 331 -14.89 -2.78 -1.21
N ALA A 332 -14.18 -3.03 -0.12
CA ALA A 332 -12.99 -2.28 0.27
C ALA A 332 -11.77 -3.09 -0.15
N ILE A 333 -10.98 -2.57 -1.10
CA ILE A 333 -9.68 -3.13 -1.43
C ILE A 333 -8.66 -2.58 -0.46
N ILE A 334 -8.02 -3.47 0.28
CA ILE A 334 -6.82 -3.15 1.04
C ILE A 334 -5.65 -3.73 0.24
N SER A 335 -4.80 -2.83 -0.26
CA SER A 335 -3.53 -3.19 -0.87
C SER A 335 -2.41 -2.66 -0.01
N HIS A 336 -1.48 -3.54 0.34
CA HIS A 336 -0.33 -3.18 1.15
C HIS A 336 0.91 -3.84 0.56
N GLU A 337 2.07 -3.23 0.77
CA GLU A 337 3.36 -3.93 0.67
C GLU A 337 3.45 -5.20 1.53
N SER A 338 2.68 -5.32 2.62
CA SER A 338 2.70 -6.44 3.55
C SER A 338 1.44 -7.28 3.42
N ASP A 339 1.67 -8.56 3.08
CA ASP A 339 0.68 -9.62 3.21
C ASP A 339 0.35 -9.83 4.70
N LEU A 340 -0.40 -8.92 5.33
CA LEU A 340 -0.86 -9.13 6.69
C LEU A 340 -2.08 -10.04 6.69
N ASN A 341 -1.84 -11.29 7.06
CA ASN A 341 -2.88 -12.12 7.62
C ASN A 341 -3.43 -11.46 8.90
N THR A 342 -4.71 -11.64 9.14
CA THR A 342 -5.57 -10.93 10.11
C THR A 342 -5.16 -10.97 11.59
N ASP A 343 -4.06 -11.64 11.93
CA ASP A 343 -3.65 -11.90 13.32
C ASP A 343 -2.93 -10.71 13.99
N LEU A 344 -2.44 -9.73 13.22
CA LEU A 344 -1.82 -8.52 13.79
C LEU A 344 -2.82 -7.46 14.26
N ILE A 345 -4.11 -7.61 13.94
CA ILE A 345 -5.19 -6.75 14.45
C ILE A 345 -5.86 -7.42 15.67
N GLN A 346 -5.36 -8.58 16.11
CA GLN A 346 -5.75 -9.21 17.38
C GLN A 346 -4.64 -9.04 18.43
N SER A 347 -4.68 -7.93 19.16
CA SER A 347 -4.16 -7.81 20.52
C SER A 347 -4.87 -6.60 21.15
N ASP A 348 -5.68 -6.67 22.19
CA ASP A 348 -5.77 -7.62 23.30
C ASP A 348 -7.24 -7.79 23.75
N LYS A 349 -7.58 -8.99 24.23
CA LYS A 349 -8.62 -9.19 25.25
C LYS A 349 -7.98 -9.07 26.62
#